data_AF-I6P8F9-F1
#
_entry.id   AF-I6P8F9-F1
#
_cell.length_a   1.000
_cell.length_b   1.000
_cell.length_c   1.000
_cell.angle_alpha   90.00
_cell.angle_beta   90.00
_cell.angle_gamma   90.00
#
_symmetry.space_group_name_H-M   'P 1'
#
loop_
_entity.id
_entity.type
_entity.pdbx_description
1 polymer ?
#
loop_
_entity_poly.entity_id
_entity_poly.type
_entity_poly.pdbx_seq_one_letter_code
_entity_poly.pdbx_strand_id
1 'polypeptide(L)' 'GGAFMIVRSSSTAKAQAFDMRETAPLAASENMYQNNSADKSVGALSMGVPGEIAGLHEAWLEHGRLAWK' A
#
# COMPACT_ATOMS: atom_id res chain seq x y z
N GLY A 1 0.88 -4.51 4.72
CA GLY A 1 1.46 -4.63 3.36
C GLY A 1 0.99 -3.43 2.59
N GLY A 2 0.17 -3.66 1.58
CA GLY A 2 -0.52 -2.65 0.80
C GLY A 2 -1.96 -3.05 0.50
N ALA A 3 -2.75 -2.08 0.06
CA ALA A 3 -4.17 -2.28 -0.21
C ALA A 3 -4.65 -1.34 -1.32
N PHE A 4 -5.83 -1.65 -1.86
CA PHE A 4 -6.64 -0.69 -2.60
C PHE A 4 -7.95 -0.52 -1.85
N MET A 5 -8.33 0.72 -1.56
CA MET A 5 -9.63 1.04 -0.98
C MET A 5 -10.43 1.87 -1.98
N ILE A 6 -11.64 1.40 -2.29
CA ILE A 6 -12.61 2.17 -3.09
C ILE A 6 -13.70 2.69 -2.17
N VAL A 7 -13.87 4.00 -2.12
CA VAL A 7 -14.89 4.67 -1.32
C VAL A 7 -15.89 5.33 -2.25
N ARG A 8 -17.19 5.09 -2.04
CA ARG A 8 -18.27 5.78 -2.76
C ARG A 8 -19.06 6.65 -1.80
N SER A 9 -19.18 7.93 -2.13
CA SER A 9 -20.06 8.86 -1.43
C SER A 9 -21.51 8.65 -1.87
N SER A 10 -22.41 8.39 -0.93
CA SER A 10 -23.85 8.29 -1.21
C SER A 10 -24.48 9.64 -1.55
N SER A 11 -23.97 10.74 -0.99
CA SER A 11 -24.50 12.09 -1.19
C SER A 11 -24.11 12.70 -2.53
N THR A 12 -22.89 12.43 -3.01
CA THR A 12 -22.38 12.99 -4.28
C THR A 12 -22.36 11.98 -5.42
N ALA A 13 -22.63 10.70 -5.13
CA ALA A 13 -22.47 9.57 -6.04
C ALA A 13 -21.05 9.39 -6.63
N LYS A 14 -20.04 10.15 -6.17
CA LYS A 14 -18.65 10.05 -6.60
C LYS A 14 -17.95 8.86 -5.94
N ALA A 15 -17.02 8.25 -6.67
CA ALA A 15 -16.12 7.23 -6.18
C ALA A 15 -14.67 7.74 -6.18
N GLN A 16 -13.91 7.32 -5.19
CA GLN A 16 -12.49 7.63 -5.01
C GLN A 16 -11.74 6.33 -4.70
N ALA A 17 -10.51 6.25 -5.20
CA ALA A 17 -9.60 5.15 -4.92
C ALA A 17 -8.42 5.67 -4.10
N PHE A 18 -8.11 4.98 -3.01
CA PHE A 18 -6.87 5.12 -2.27
C PHE A 18 -5.97 3.94 -2.65
N ASP A 19 -4.91 4.24 -3.40
CA ASP A 19 -3.86 3.28 -3.75
C ASP A 19 -2.78 3.31 -2.66
N MET A 20 -2.65 2.19 -1.96
CA MET A 20 -1.72 1.99 -0.85
C MET A 20 -0.76 0.83 -1.16
N ARG A 21 -0.56 0.53 -2.45
CA ARG A 21 0.30 -0.55 -2.91
C ARG A 21 1.72 -0.39 -2.35
N GLU A 22 2.34 -1.51 -2.01
CA GLU A 22 3.76 -1.49 -1.68
C GLU A 22 4.59 -0.98 -2.86
N THR A 23 5.64 -0.22 -2.55
CA THR A 23 6.59 0.28 -3.56
C THR A 23 7.94 -0.42 -3.40
N ALA A 24 8.64 -0.67 -4.51
CA ALA A 24 10.00 -1.18 -4.45
C ALA A 24 10.90 -0.21 -3.66
N PRO A 25 11.73 -0.68 -2.71
CA PRO A 25 12.62 0.20 -1.98
C PRO A 25 13.66 0.84 -2.93
N LEU A 26 14.21 1.99 -2.55
CA LEU A 26 15.18 2.74 -3.36
C LEU A 26 16.42 1.92 -3.75
N ALA A 27 16.80 0.94 -2.93
CA ALA A 27 17.93 0.06 -3.17
C ALA A 27 17.60 -1.16 -4.08
N ALA A 28 16.37 -1.30 -4.55
CA ALA A 28 15.98 -2.39 -5.45
C ALA A 28 16.70 -2.27 -6.81
N SER A 29 17.01 -3.41 -7.42
CA SER A 29 17.54 -3.49 -8.78
C SER A 29 16.75 -4.50 -9.60
N GLU A 30 16.75 -4.35 -10.92
CA GLU A 30 16.02 -5.22 -11.85
C GLU A 30 16.37 -6.72 -11.67
N ASN A 31 17.62 -7.00 -11.32
CA ASN A 31 18.17 -8.34 -11.23
C ASN A 31 18.40 -8.85 -9.80
N MET A 32 17.82 -8.20 -8.77
CA MET A 32 18.05 -8.53 -7.35
C MET A 32 17.73 -9.99 -6.97
N TYR A 33 16.95 -10.71 -7.78
CA TYR A 33 16.58 -12.12 -7.55
C TYR A 33 17.29 -13.13 -8.45
N GLN A 34 18.26 -12.71 -9.27
CA GLN A 34 18.86 -13.58 -10.30
C GLN A 34 19.64 -14.77 -9.71
N ASN A 35 20.20 -14.62 -8.51
CA ASN A 35 21.06 -15.62 -7.88
C ASN A 35 20.28 -16.65 -7.07
N ASN A 36 19.06 -16.31 -6.62
CA ASN A 36 18.19 -17.19 -5.85
C ASN A 36 16.73 -16.80 -6.06
N SER A 37 15.97 -17.65 -6.74
CA SER A 37 14.56 -17.38 -7.06
C SER A 37 13.64 -17.46 -5.82
N ALA A 38 14.04 -18.16 -4.76
CA ALA A 38 13.27 -18.24 -3.52
C ALA A 38 13.18 -16.88 -2.80
N ASP A 39 14.18 -16.02 -3.00
CA ASP A 39 14.21 -14.68 -2.38
C ASP A 39 13.09 -13.76 -2.90
N LYS A 40 12.38 -14.15 -3.98
CA LYS A 40 11.18 -13.45 -4.48
C LYS A 40 9.98 -13.58 -3.54
N SER A 41 9.95 -14.61 -2.70
CA SER A 41 8.82 -14.91 -1.82
C SER A 41 9.21 -15.11 -0.37
N VAL A 42 10.49 -15.35 -0.07
CA VAL A 42 10.98 -15.66 1.28
C VAL A 42 12.08 -14.68 1.69
N GLY A 43 12.00 -14.19 2.93
CA GLY A 43 13.01 -13.33 3.52
C GLY A 43 12.80 -11.84 3.24
N ALA A 44 13.74 -11.00 3.69
CA ALA A 44 13.59 -9.55 3.60
C ALA A 44 13.67 -9.00 2.17
N LEU A 45 14.34 -9.72 1.26
CA LEU A 45 14.52 -9.27 -0.12
C LEU A 45 13.21 -9.22 -0.91
N SER A 46 12.19 -10.00 -0.51
CA SER A 46 10.86 -10.01 -1.12
C SER A 46 9.93 -8.88 -0.64
N MET A 47 10.35 -8.08 0.34
CA MET A 47 9.49 -7.09 0.99
C MET A 47 9.50 -5.76 0.22
N GLY A 48 8.31 -5.28 -0.16
CA GLY A 48 8.10 -3.89 -0.58
C GLY A 48 7.92 -2.96 0.62
N VAL A 49 8.08 -1.65 0.41
CA VAL A 49 7.80 -0.62 1.41
C VAL A 49 6.28 -0.61 1.70
N PRO A 50 5.82 -0.94 2.92
CA PRO A 50 4.39 -1.05 3.21
C PRO A 50 3.67 0.30 3.13
N GLY A 51 2.59 0.37 2.35
CA GLY A 51 1.78 1.59 2.17
C GLY A 51 0.47 1.60 2.97
N GLU A 52 0.02 0.46 3.48
CA GLU A 52 -1.34 0.27 4.03
C GLU A 52 -1.70 1.24 5.16
N ILE A 53 -0.86 1.41 6.18
CA ILE A 53 -1.17 2.32 7.29
C ILE A 53 -1.17 3.78 6.85
N ALA A 54 -0.24 4.16 5.97
CA ALA A 54 -0.20 5.51 5.41
C ALA A 54 -1.49 5.80 4.62
N GLY A 55 -1.91 4.88 3.75
CA GLY A 55 -3.13 5.04 2.98
C GLY A 55 -4.43 4.98 3.81
N LEU A 56 -4.47 4.18 4.89
CA LEU A 56 -5.58 4.20 5.84
C LEU A 56 -5.66 5.53 6.60
N HIS A 57 -4.51 6.10 6.96
CA HIS A 57 -4.44 7.41 7.60
C HIS A 57 -4.89 8.53 6.63
N GLU A 58 -4.49 8.50 5.36
CA GLU A 58 -4.99 9.43 4.34
C GLU A 58 -6.51 9.32 4.15
N ALA A 59 -7.04 8.10 4.04
CA ALA A 59 -8.49 7.88 3.96
C ALA A 59 -9.22 8.37 5.23
N TRP A 60 -8.58 8.22 6.39
CA TRP A 60 -9.10 8.73 7.66
C TRP A 60 -9.09 10.26 7.72
N LEU A 61 -8.09 10.95 7.19
CA LEU A 61 -8.08 12.42 7.11
C LEU A 61 -9.27 12.96 6.31
N GLU A 62 -9.68 12.25 5.25
CA GLU A 62 -10.79 12.68 4.39
C GLU A 62 -12.18 12.21 4.87
N HIS A 63 -12.27 11.04 5.50
CA HIS A 63 -13.56 10.38 5.78
C HIS A 63 -13.75 9.93 7.24
N GLY A 64 -12.73 10.13 8.08
CA GLY A 64 -12.71 9.72 9.47
C GLY A 64 -13.80 10.38 10.30
N ARG A 65 -14.41 9.59 11.19
CA ARG A 65 -15.43 10.06 12.14
C ARG A 65 -15.11 9.75 13.60
N LEU A 66 -14.20 8.80 13.81
CA LEU A 66 -13.68 8.42 15.12
C LEU A 66 -12.23 8.90 15.20
N ALA A 67 -11.74 9.18 16.40
CA ALA A 67 -10.34 9.56 16.59
C ALA A 67 -9.40 8.45 16.09
N TRP A 68 -8.37 8.85 15.34
CA TRP A 68 -7.20 7.99 15.10
C TRP A 68 -6.43 7.83 16.41
N LYS A 69 -6.02 6.61 16.75
CA LYS A 69 -5.34 6.26 18.01
C LYS A 69 -4.17 5.35 17.75
#